data_AF-A0A0F9PUP9-F1
#
_entry.id   AF-A0A0F9PUP9-F1
#
_cell.length_a   1.000
_cell.length_b   1.000
_cell.length_c   1.000
_cell.angle_alpha   90.00
_cell.angle_beta   90.00
_cell.angle_gamma   90.00
#
_symmetry.space_group_name_H-M   'P 1'
#
loop_
_entity.id
_entity.type
_entity.pdbx_description
1 polymer ?
#
loop_
_entity_poly.entity_id
_entity_poly.type
_entity_poly.pdbx_seq_one_letter_code
_entity_poly.pdbx_strand_id
1 'polypeptide(L)'
;MDIDSWNHSRIADENDTELIEKFELSENELPVFEIKSEFAHTLISTRQIIERNKEKLHSLNFDFLDGVVYGNFKGQPNKPKLSIFRVVDIHGDELDFQMETGKASIGLIYSVDTIRQLRADD
;
A
#
# COMPACT_ATOMS: atom_id res chain seq x y z
N MET A 1 -0.64 -18.52 -1.23
CA MET A 1 -0.04 -17.50 -2.12
C MET A 1 1.46 -17.74 -2.07
N ASP A 2 2.12 -17.92 -3.21
CA ASP A 2 3.57 -18.20 -3.22
C ASP A 2 4.33 -16.87 -3.10
N ILE A 3 4.60 -16.46 -1.86
CA ILE A 3 5.21 -15.17 -1.49
C ILE A 3 6.66 -15.09 -2.00
N ASP A 4 7.29 -16.24 -2.27
CA ASP A 4 8.68 -16.37 -2.74
C ASP A 4 8.91 -15.78 -4.16
N SER A 5 7.87 -15.24 -4.80
CA SER A 5 7.92 -14.64 -6.14
C SER A 5 7.83 -13.10 -6.16
N TRP A 6 7.76 -12.46 -4.99
CA TRP A 6 7.63 -11.00 -4.87
C TRP A 6 9.00 -10.37 -4.69
N ASN A 7 9.32 -9.38 -5.53
CA ASN A 7 10.64 -8.73 -5.55
C ASN A 7 10.70 -7.50 -4.64
N HIS A 8 9.58 -6.80 -4.48
CA HIS A 8 9.49 -5.53 -3.77
C HIS A 8 8.46 -5.54 -2.65
N SER A 9 7.58 -6.55 -2.62
CA SER A 9 6.42 -6.57 -1.75
C SER A 9 6.53 -7.63 -0.67
N ARG A 10 5.95 -7.36 0.50
CA ARG A 10 5.69 -8.37 1.53
C ARG A 10 4.47 -8.00 2.36
N ILE A 11 3.87 -9.02 2.98
CA ILE A 11 2.90 -8.83 4.05
C ILE A 11 3.68 -8.42 5.30
N ALA A 12 3.26 -7.34 5.94
CA ALA A 12 3.82 -6.89 7.21
C ALA A 12 3.06 -7.53 8.38
N ASP A 13 3.72 -7.67 9.53
CA ASP A 13 3.09 -8.14 10.75
C ASP A 13 3.05 -7.04 11.83
N GLU A 14 2.24 -7.24 12.87
CA GLU A 14 2.09 -6.26 13.96
C GLU A 14 3.38 -5.98 14.75
N ASN A 15 4.40 -6.82 14.61
CA ASN A 15 5.68 -6.72 15.29
C ASN A 15 6.78 -6.11 14.39
N ASP A 16 6.46 -5.63 13.19
CA ASP A 16 7.39 -4.95 12.28
C ASP A 16 7.77 -3.55 12.83
N THR A 17 8.58 -3.53 13.89
CA THR A 17 9.00 -2.28 14.55
C THR A 17 9.74 -1.33 13.61
N GLU A 18 10.49 -1.86 12.62
CA GLU A 18 11.13 -1.03 11.59
C GLU A 18 10.10 -0.22 10.80
N LEU A 19 8.97 -0.83 10.42
CA LEU A 19 7.92 -0.14 9.68
C LEU A 19 7.16 0.84 10.56
N ILE A 20 6.83 0.43 11.78
CA ILE A 20 6.12 1.26 12.76
C ILE A 20 6.91 2.54 13.04
N GLU A 21 8.20 2.41 13.34
CA GLU A 21 9.07 3.57 13.61
C GLU A 21 9.32 4.40 12.34
N LYS A 22 9.59 3.75 11.20
CA LYS A 22 9.92 4.47 9.96
C LYS A 22 8.75 5.28 9.43
N PHE A 23 7.54 4.76 9.51
CA PHE A 23 6.34 5.45 9.04
C PHE A 23 5.61 6.22 10.13
N GLU A 24 6.15 6.23 11.36
CA GLU A 24 5.59 6.96 12.50
C GLU A 24 4.10 6.61 12.72
N LEU A 25 3.80 5.30 12.69
CA LEU A 25 2.42 4.83 12.81
C LEU A 25 1.82 5.21 14.17
N SER A 26 0.54 5.57 14.15
CA SER A 26 -0.19 5.99 15.34
C SER A 26 -0.35 4.84 16.34
N GLU A 27 -0.72 5.16 17.59
CA GLU A 27 -1.11 4.15 18.56
C GLU A 27 -2.29 3.30 18.02
N ASN A 28 -2.10 1.97 18.02
CA ASN A 28 -2.99 0.94 17.45
C ASN A 28 -3.12 0.94 15.92
N GLU A 29 -2.27 1.68 15.19
CA GLU A 29 -2.17 1.57 13.73
C GLU A 29 -1.18 0.47 13.36
N LEU A 30 -1.69 -0.61 12.76
CA LEU A 30 -0.88 -1.75 12.36
C LEU A 30 -0.43 -1.65 10.89
N PRO A 31 0.82 -2.02 10.56
CA PRO A 31 1.25 -2.21 9.17
C PRO A 31 0.59 -3.46 8.59
N VAL A 32 0.30 -3.45 7.29
CA VAL A 32 -0.41 -4.55 6.62
C VAL A 32 0.35 -5.05 5.39
N PHE A 33 0.81 -4.12 4.54
CA PHE A 33 1.45 -4.48 3.28
C PHE A 33 2.54 -3.47 2.91
N GLU A 34 3.76 -3.96 2.69
CA GLU A 34 4.92 -3.14 2.33
C GLU A 34 5.25 -3.33 0.84
N ILE A 35 5.62 -2.22 0.19
CA ILE A 35 6.29 -2.20 -1.12
C ILE A 35 7.54 -1.34 -0.99
N LYS A 36 8.72 -1.93 -1.16
CA LYS A 36 10.02 -1.27 -1.01
C LYS A 36 10.85 -1.41 -2.29
N SER A 37 11.19 -0.26 -2.85
CA SER A 37 12.12 -0.14 -3.98
C SER A 37 13.25 0.83 -3.65
N GLU A 38 14.19 0.97 -4.59
CA GLU A 38 15.25 1.98 -4.50
C GLU A 38 14.73 3.43 -4.64
N PHE A 39 13.50 3.60 -5.15
CA PHE A 39 12.90 4.91 -5.44
C PHE A 39 11.95 5.38 -4.35
N ALA A 40 11.14 4.46 -3.83
CA ALA A 40 10.07 4.77 -2.89
C ALA A 40 9.85 3.62 -1.90
N HIS A 41 9.23 3.95 -0.77
CA HIS A 41 8.79 3.00 0.23
C HIS A 41 7.34 3.26 0.58
N THR A 42 6.47 2.33 0.20
CA THR A 42 5.02 2.44 0.35
C THR A 42 4.54 1.43 1.37
N LEU A 43 3.67 1.88 2.26
CA LEU A 43 3.05 1.08 3.30
C LEU A 43 1.54 1.26 3.25
N ILE A 44 0.83 0.15 3.20
CA ILE A 44 -0.58 0.08 3.56
C ILE A 44 -0.63 -0.25 5.05
N SER A 45 -1.17 0.67 5.86
CA SER A 45 -1.50 0.43 7.26
C SER A 45 -3.00 0.25 7.41
N THR A 46 -3.44 -0.12 8.61
CA THR A 46 -4.86 -0.17 8.97
C THR A 46 -5.59 1.19 8.92
N ARG A 47 -4.89 2.31 8.81
CA ARG A 47 -5.49 3.67 8.78
C ARG A 47 -5.23 4.44 7.50
N GLN A 48 -4.14 4.17 6.80
CA GLN A 48 -3.73 4.99 5.67
C GLN A 48 -2.84 4.24 4.70
N ILE A 49 -2.73 4.82 3.52
CA ILE A 49 -1.74 4.49 2.49
C ILE A 49 -0.67 5.57 2.59
N ILE A 50 0.58 5.19 2.84
CA ILE A 50 1.69 6.12 3.03
C ILE A 50 2.81 5.77 2.06
N GLU A 51 3.39 6.77 1.39
CA GLU A 51 4.61 6.60 0.62
C GLU A 51 5.64 7.65 0.99
N ARG A 52 6.86 7.16 1.24
CA ARG A 52 8.06 7.98 1.44
C ARG A 52 9.02 7.74 0.28
N ASN A 53 9.33 8.79 -0.46
CA ASN A 53 10.44 8.83 -1.40
C ASN A 53 11.50 9.86 -0.91
N LYS A 54 12.56 10.07 -1.70
CA LYS A 54 13.68 10.95 -1.29
C LYS A 54 13.29 12.42 -1.06
N GLU A 55 12.19 12.87 -1.65
CA GLU A 55 11.81 14.28 -1.69
C GLU A 55 10.46 14.57 -1.00
N LYS A 56 9.61 13.55 -0.87
CA LYS A 56 8.22 13.70 -0.46
C LYS A 56 7.78 12.53 0.43
N LEU A 57 7.04 12.89 1.47
CA LEU A 57 6.13 11.99 2.18
C LEU A 57 4.71 12.41 1.77
N HIS A 58 3.91 11.48 1.30
CA HIS A 58 2.48 11.70 1.13
C HIS A 58 1.70 10.51 1.63
N SER A 59 0.52 10.78 2.15
CA SER A 59 -0.39 9.75 2.63
C SER A 59 -1.84 10.11 2.34
N LEU A 60 -2.69 9.08 2.35
CA LEU A 60 -4.13 9.21 2.33
C LEU A 60 -4.72 8.30 3.40
N ASN A 61 -5.49 8.89 4.33
CA ASN A 61 -6.27 8.14 5.30
C ASN A 61 -7.48 7.48 4.60
N PHE A 62 -7.77 6.23 4.95
CA PHE A 62 -8.90 5.47 4.41
C PHE A 62 -10.26 6.14 4.65
N ASP A 63 -10.40 6.95 5.71
CA ASP A 63 -11.61 7.76 5.98
C ASP A 63 -11.90 8.77 4.87
N PHE A 64 -10.86 9.20 4.15
CA PHE A 64 -10.96 10.14 3.04
C PHE A 64 -10.81 9.45 1.68
N LEU A 65 -10.72 8.13 1.62
CA LEU A 65 -10.58 7.39 0.36
C LEU A 65 -11.93 7.23 -0.34
N ASP A 66 -12.09 7.87 -1.49
CA ASP A 66 -13.27 7.71 -2.34
C ASP A 66 -13.10 6.57 -3.37
N GLY A 67 -11.97 6.57 -4.08
CA GLY A 67 -11.72 5.65 -5.19
C GLY A 67 -10.30 5.12 -5.28
N VAL A 68 -10.13 3.95 -5.90
CA VAL A 68 -8.82 3.34 -6.19
C VAL A 68 -8.79 2.85 -7.64
N VAL A 69 -7.70 3.17 -8.36
CA VAL A 69 -7.44 2.74 -9.73
C VAL A 69 -6.10 2.00 -9.76
N TYR A 70 -6.16 0.67 -9.82
CA TYR A 70 -4.99 -0.21 -9.79
C TYR A 70 -4.22 -0.33 -11.12
N GLY A 71 -4.60 0.41 -12.17
CA GLY A 71 -3.89 0.40 -13.45
C GLY A 71 -3.62 -1.01 -14.02
N ASN A 72 -2.41 -1.22 -14.54
CA ASN A 72 -1.98 -2.52 -15.08
C ASN A 72 -1.44 -3.47 -13.98
N PHE A 73 -2.25 -3.75 -12.97
CA PHE A 73 -1.87 -4.61 -11.83
C PHE A 73 -1.37 -5.99 -12.26
N LYS A 74 -1.94 -6.58 -13.34
CA LYS A 74 -1.55 -7.92 -13.82
C LYS A 74 -0.10 -7.97 -14.29
N GLY A 75 0.39 -6.90 -14.92
CA GLY A 75 1.73 -6.86 -15.53
C GLY A 75 1.99 -8.06 -16.45
N GLN A 76 3.21 -8.61 -16.37
CA GLN A 76 3.56 -9.89 -16.99
C GLN A 76 3.62 -10.96 -15.90
N PRO A 77 2.85 -12.07 -15.97
CA PRO A 77 2.69 -13.02 -14.86
C PRO A 77 3.98 -13.57 -14.26
N ASN A 78 5.03 -13.72 -15.07
CA ASN A 78 6.32 -14.28 -14.66
C ASN A 78 7.44 -13.24 -14.57
N LYS A 79 7.10 -11.94 -14.65
CA LYS A 79 8.06 -10.84 -14.60
C LYS A 79 7.45 -9.66 -13.83
N PRO A 80 7.41 -9.74 -12.49
CA PRO A 80 6.94 -8.65 -11.65
C PRO A 80 7.73 -7.39 -11.94
N LYS A 81 7.05 -6.25 -11.92
CA LYS A 81 7.64 -4.92 -12.13
C LYS A 81 6.94 -3.91 -11.24
N LEU A 82 7.69 -2.89 -10.84
CA LEU A 82 7.13 -1.69 -10.24
C LEU A 82 6.19 -0.98 -11.23
N SER A 83 5.10 -0.47 -10.70
CA SER A 83 4.08 0.30 -11.39
C SER A 83 3.40 1.23 -10.38
N ILE A 84 2.32 1.89 -10.78
CA ILE A 84 1.63 2.89 -9.98
C ILE A 84 0.16 2.49 -9.89
N PHE A 85 -0.39 2.58 -8.68
CA PHE A 85 -1.82 2.66 -8.47
C PHE A 85 -2.18 4.07 -7.99
N ARG A 86 -3.38 4.50 -8.31
CA ARG A 86 -3.88 5.82 -7.97
C ARG A 86 -5.01 5.69 -6.98
N VAL A 87 -5.04 6.60 -6.02
CA VAL A 87 -6.18 6.79 -5.13
C VAL A 87 -6.76 8.17 -5.33
N VAL A 88 -8.06 8.29 -5.12
CA VAL A 88 -8.83 9.52 -5.23
C VAL A 88 -9.44 9.79 -3.87
N ASP A 89 -9.22 10.98 -3.34
CA ASP A 89 -9.83 11.38 -2.08
C ASP A 89 -11.28 11.89 -2.25
N ILE A 90 -11.95 12.18 -1.15
CA ILE A 90 -13.33 12.72 -1.14
C ILE A 90 -13.48 14.10 -1.80
N HIS A 91 -12.39 14.80 -2.08
CA HIS A 91 -12.37 16.09 -2.77
C HIS A 91 -12.09 15.93 -4.29
N GLY A 92 -11.78 14.72 -4.73
CA GLY A 92 -11.41 14.42 -6.11
C GLY A 92 -9.92 14.61 -6.40
N ASP A 93 -9.09 14.85 -5.37
CA ASP A 93 -7.64 14.96 -5.52
C ASP A 93 -7.03 13.56 -5.71
N GLU A 94 -6.12 13.46 -6.67
CA GLU A 94 -5.49 12.20 -7.06
C GLU A 94 -4.09 12.08 -6.43
N LEU A 95 -3.84 10.94 -5.79
CA LEU A 95 -2.51 10.58 -5.28
C LEU A 95 -2.03 9.28 -5.91
N ASP A 96 -0.81 9.31 -6.42
CA ASP A 96 -0.14 8.16 -7.02
C ASP A 96 0.77 7.47 -5.99
N PHE A 97 0.72 6.14 -5.96
CA PHE A 97 1.48 5.28 -5.06
C PHE A 97 2.12 4.13 -5.83
N GLN A 98 3.29 3.68 -5.41
CA GLN A 98 3.98 2.55 -6.02
C GLN A 98 3.27 1.23 -5.72
N MET A 99 3.29 0.31 -6.67
CA MET A 99 2.91 -1.09 -6.45
C MET A 99 3.81 -2.02 -7.26
N GLU A 100 3.84 -3.29 -6.87
CA GLU A 100 4.43 -4.36 -7.68
C GLU A 100 3.33 -5.12 -8.44
N THR A 101 3.50 -5.24 -9.75
CA THR A 101 2.57 -5.99 -10.62
C THR A 101 2.66 -7.51 -10.43
N GLY A 102 1.66 -8.24 -10.90
CA GLY A 102 1.58 -9.69 -10.79
C GLY A 102 0.92 -10.13 -9.48
N LYS A 103 1.36 -11.25 -8.90
CA LYS A 103 0.74 -11.79 -7.66
C LYS A 103 0.84 -10.84 -6.47
N ALA A 104 1.91 -10.03 -6.39
CA ALA A 104 2.08 -9.03 -5.35
C ALA A 104 0.96 -7.98 -5.36
N SER A 105 0.56 -7.51 -6.55
CA SER A 105 -0.56 -6.57 -6.69
C SER A 105 -1.88 -7.13 -6.16
N ILE A 106 -2.08 -8.45 -6.24
CA ILE A 106 -3.27 -9.09 -5.68
C ILE A 106 -3.27 -8.97 -4.16
N GLY A 107 -2.11 -9.17 -3.52
CA GLY A 107 -1.95 -8.95 -2.08
C GLY A 107 -2.29 -7.50 -1.70
N LEU A 108 -1.72 -6.53 -2.42
CA LEU A 108 -2.00 -5.11 -2.22
C LEU A 108 -3.49 -4.77 -2.38
N ILE A 109 -4.11 -5.22 -3.47
CA ILE A 109 -5.54 -5.00 -3.75
C ILE A 109 -6.38 -5.55 -2.59
N TYR A 110 -6.11 -6.77 -2.16
CA TYR A 110 -6.83 -7.34 -1.02
C TYR A 110 -6.60 -6.56 0.26
N SER A 111 -5.37 -6.09 0.54
CA SER A 111 -5.10 -5.28 1.73
C SER A 111 -5.93 -3.99 1.71
N VAL A 112 -5.86 -3.22 0.62
CA VAL A 112 -6.59 -1.96 0.46
C VAL A 112 -8.10 -2.17 0.53
N ASP A 113 -8.63 -3.14 -0.22
CA ASP A 113 -10.06 -3.41 -0.28
C ASP A 113 -10.59 -3.97 1.05
N THR A 114 -9.80 -4.78 1.75
CA THR A 114 -10.17 -5.31 3.07
C THR A 114 -10.28 -4.17 4.07
N ILE A 115 -9.27 -3.31 4.18
CA ILE A 115 -9.31 -2.17 5.13
C ILE A 115 -10.47 -1.23 4.79
N ARG A 116 -10.70 -0.95 3.50
CA ARG A 116 -11.84 -0.13 3.06
C ARG A 116 -13.20 -0.73 3.45
N GLN A 117 -13.31 -2.05 3.48
CA GLN A 117 -14.55 -2.75 3.87
C GLN A 117 -14.71 -2.88 5.39
N LEU A 118 -13.59 -2.93 6.13
CA LEU A 118 -13.56 -2.89 7.58
C LEU A 118 -13.92 -1.48 8.04
N ARG A 119 -15.21 -1.15 8.01
CA ARG A 119 -15.73 -0.06 8.81
C ARG A 119 -15.56 -0.48 10.26
N ALA A 120 -14.78 0.27 11.03
CA ALA A 120 -14.90 0.18 12.47
C ALA A 120 -16.35 0.55 12.80
N ASP A 121 -17.09 -0.36 13.42
CA ASP A 121 -18.30 0.02 14.13
C ASP A 121 -17.82 0.91 15.28
N ASP A 122 -17.92 2.23 15.12
CA ASP A 122 -17.78 3.20 16.21
C ASP A 122 -18.91 3.05 17.22
#